data_AF-A0A8X6TJQ8-F1
#
_entry.id   AF-A0A8X6TJQ8-F1
#
_cell.length_a   1.000
_cell.length_b   1.000
_cell.length_c   1.000
_cell.angle_alpha   90.00
_cell.angle_beta   90.00
_cell.angle_gamma   90.00
#
_symmetry.space_group_name_H-M   'P 1'
#
loop_
_entity.id
_entity.type
_entity.pdbx_description
1 polymer ?
#
loop_
_entity_poly.entity_id
_entity_poly.type
_entity_poly.pdbx_seq_one_letter_code
_entity_poly.pdbx_strand_id
1 'polypeptide(L)'
;MARSNPCSDLSGTWRNELGSNLTITHVPNSSFITGWYSTAVESSPNAASISSNITGIVHNFTKAENRSLVAFNVIWRNGSSLTSWVGECISCNGEEKIYTTWVLRTLKNRKDKWMSTLINEDTFWRVDRTSHTTPVSEDTITNSSIVGKWQSETGDCISITNVIKPKDLKGSHKSPTETNGSPIFGQFDGNGTYFAVALVNVDGDRITGWSGHIYNPLEKKPVMETSWLSYKFSNLCNNPRANVNYGMYNYTYITGIINRKENVSELKVIYDYKFG
;
A
#
# COMPACT_ATOMS: atom_id res chain seq x y z
N MET A 1 -6.14 -29.29 15.42
CA MET A 1 -5.87 -28.55 16.67
C MET A 1 -6.20 -27.08 16.42
N ALA A 2 -7.09 -26.48 17.20
CA ALA A 2 -7.36 -25.04 17.10
C ALA A 2 -6.06 -24.27 17.41
N ARG A 3 -5.70 -23.30 16.57
CA ARG A 3 -4.54 -22.43 16.84
C ARG A 3 -4.78 -21.68 18.15
N SER A 4 -3.81 -21.72 19.05
CA SER A 4 -3.80 -20.86 20.24
C SER A 4 -3.67 -19.40 19.77
N ASN A 5 -4.69 -18.59 20.05
CA ASN A 5 -4.79 -17.15 19.75
C ASN A 5 -4.97 -16.80 18.25
N PRO A 6 -6.19 -16.93 17.68
CA PRO A 6 -6.47 -16.43 16.33
C PRO A 6 -6.16 -14.93 16.19
N CYS A 7 -5.83 -14.48 14.99
CA CYS A 7 -5.43 -13.12 14.65
C CYS A 7 -4.18 -12.56 15.38
N SER A 8 -3.44 -13.40 16.12
CA SER A 8 -2.17 -12.99 16.73
C SER A 8 -0.97 -13.13 15.77
N ASP A 9 -1.08 -14.04 14.81
CA ASP A 9 -0.13 -14.27 13.71
C ASP A 9 -0.91 -14.48 12.40
N LEU A 10 -0.77 -13.51 11.49
CA LEU A 10 -1.43 -13.55 10.20
C LEU A 10 -0.61 -14.31 9.14
N SER A 11 0.56 -14.85 9.49
CA SER A 11 1.38 -15.65 8.57
C SER A 11 0.58 -16.81 7.97
N GLY A 12 0.78 -17.04 6.67
CA GLY A 12 0.09 -18.07 5.91
C GLY A 12 -0.69 -17.51 4.73
N THR A 13 -1.52 -18.36 4.13
CA THR A 13 -2.32 -17.98 2.95
C THR A 13 -3.77 -17.75 3.35
N TRP A 14 -4.33 -16.71 2.76
CA TRP A 14 -5.69 -16.24 2.94
C TRP A 14 -6.33 -16.11 1.56
N ARG A 15 -7.60 -16.43 1.42
CA ARG A 15 -8.36 -16.32 0.18
C ARG A 15 -9.53 -15.39 0.38
N ASN A 16 -9.78 -14.46 -0.54
CA ASN A 16 -10.97 -13.60 -0.50
C ASN A 16 -12.19 -14.24 -1.18
N GLU A 17 -13.34 -13.55 -1.09
CA GLU A 17 -14.62 -13.98 -1.66
C GLU A 17 -14.60 -14.06 -3.19
N LEU A 18 -13.64 -13.38 -3.82
CA LEU A 18 -13.41 -13.39 -5.26
C LEU A 18 -12.46 -14.51 -5.71
N GLY A 19 -11.88 -15.27 -4.76
CA GLY A 19 -10.93 -16.35 -5.03
C GLY A 19 -9.46 -15.91 -5.10
N SER A 20 -9.16 -14.62 -4.92
CA SER A 20 -7.79 -14.08 -4.86
C SER A 20 -7.07 -14.59 -3.61
N ASN A 21 -5.78 -14.89 -3.74
CA ASN A 21 -4.95 -15.38 -2.63
C ASN A 21 -3.98 -14.31 -2.15
N LEU A 22 -3.95 -14.09 -0.84
CA LEU A 22 -3.02 -13.27 -0.10
C LEU A 22 -2.15 -14.19 0.77
N THR A 23 -0.84 -14.24 0.52
CA THR A 23 0.09 -14.92 1.42
C THR A 23 0.90 -13.89 2.19
N ILE A 24 0.86 -14.00 3.52
CA ILE A 24 1.53 -13.09 4.45
C ILE A 24 2.73 -13.80 5.06
N THR A 25 3.84 -13.09 5.11
CA THR A 25 5.07 -13.46 5.82
C THR A 25 5.45 -12.32 6.76
N HIS A 26 5.62 -12.63 8.05
CA HIS A 26 6.09 -11.64 9.02
C HIS A 26 7.57 -11.33 8.85
N VAL A 27 7.92 -10.06 8.95
CA VAL A 27 9.32 -9.62 9.08
C VAL A 27 9.75 -9.86 10.53
N PRO A 28 10.88 -10.56 10.79
CA PRO A 28 11.34 -10.84 12.14
C PRO A 28 11.48 -9.58 13.00
N ASN A 29 11.02 -9.65 14.26
CA ASN A 29 11.08 -8.57 15.25
C ASN A 29 10.44 -7.24 14.78
N SER A 30 9.39 -7.32 13.94
CA SER A 30 8.71 -6.16 13.38
C SER A 30 7.21 -6.38 13.24
N SER A 31 6.45 -5.27 13.22
CA SER A 31 5.04 -5.25 12.79
C SER A 31 4.90 -5.28 11.27
N PHE A 32 6.00 -5.18 10.51
CA PHE A 32 5.96 -5.21 9.06
C PHE A 32 5.70 -6.62 8.53
N ILE A 33 4.92 -6.68 7.46
CA ILE A 33 4.66 -7.90 6.71
C ILE A 33 5.06 -7.73 5.24
N THR A 34 5.48 -8.84 4.65
CA THR A 34 5.70 -8.99 3.21
C THR A 34 4.96 -10.23 2.72
N GLY A 35 5.12 -10.59 1.44
CA GLY A 35 4.51 -11.76 0.85
C GLY A 35 4.02 -11.46 -0.56
N TRP A 36 2.96 -12.12 -0.98
CA TRP A 36 2.44 -12.04 -2.34
C TRP A 36 0.92 -12.04 -2.38
N TYR A 37 0.38 -11.30 -3.34
CA TYR A 37 -1.04 -11.30 -3.68
C TYR A 37 -1.20 -11.80 -5.12
N SER A 38 -2.11 -12.75 -5.33
CA SER A 38 -2.52 -13.26 -6.64
C SER A 38 -4.01 -13.01 -6.81
N THR A 39 -4.37 -12.18 -7.79
CA THR A 39 -5.77 -11.85 -8.07
C THR A 39 -6.44 -12.95 -8.86
N ALA A 40 -7.67 -13.32 -8.51
CA ALA A 40 -8.50 -14.21 -9.33
C ALA A 40 -9.40 -13.45 -10.32
N VAL A 41 -9.46 -12.12 -10.21
CA VAL A 41 -10.33 -11.28 -11.03
C VAL A 41 -9.57 -10.68 -12.20
N GLU A 42 -10.19 -10.71 -13.37
CA GLU A 42 -9.66 -10.06 -14.57
C GLU A 42 -10.19 -8.63 -14.73
N SER A 43 -9.29 -7.64 -14.62
CA SER A 43 -9.56 -6.26 -15.05
C SER A 43 -9.22 -6.01 -16.52
N SER A 44 -8.48 -6.93 -17.14
CA SER A 44 -8.15 -7.03 -18.57
C SER A 44 -7.70 -8.46 -18.87
N PRO A 45 -7.60 -8.89 -20.14
CA PRO A 45 -7.13 -10.23 -20.47
C PRO A 45 -5.81 -10.56 -19.77
N ASN A 46 -5.72 -11.73 -19.13
CA ASN A 46 -4.58 -12.23 -18.34
C ASN A 46 -4.30 -11.50 -17.01
N ALA A 47 -5.17 -10.59 -16.57
CA ALA A 47 -4.96 -9.88 -15.30
C ALA A 47 -5.06 -10.81 -14.08
N ALA A 48 -5.86 -11.87 -14.15
CA ALA A 48 -5.97 -12.91 -13.12
C ALA A 48 -4.72 -13.80 -12.98
N SER A 49 -3.75 -13.67 -13.89
CA SER A 49 -2.44 -14.36 -13.80
C SER A 49 -1.36 -13.48 -13.15
N ILE A 50 -1.72 -12.28 -12.66
CA ILE A 50 -0.78 -11.35 -12.05
C ILE A 50 -0.65 -11.66 -10.55
N SER A 51 0.56 -12.03 -10.15
CA SER A 51 1.01 -12.01 -8.76
C SER A 51 1.89 -10.79 -8.51
N SER A 52 1.79 -10.17 -7.34
CA SER A 52 2.64 -9.03 -6.98
C SER A 52 2.99 -9.04 -5.49
N ASN A 53 4.16 -8.50 -5.15
CA ASN A 53 4.62 -8.45 -3.76
C ASN A 53 3.71 -7.53 -2.94
N ILE A 54 3.48 -7.94 -1.69
CA ILE A 54 2.81 -7.09 -0.70
C ILE A 54 3.84 -6.45 0.22
N THR A 55 3.55 -5.24 0.68
CA THR A 55 4.18 -4.62 1.86
C THR A 55 3.09 -4.07 2.76
N GLY A 56 3.23 -4.28 4.07
CA GLY A 56 2.16 -3.93 5.00
C GLY A 56 2.59 -3.90 6.46
N ILE A 57 1.60 -3.67 7.32
CA ILE A 57 1.71 -3.69 8.78
C ILE A 57 0.61 -4.58 9.35
N VAL A 58 0.97 -5.38 10.36
CA VAL A 58 0.04 -6.00 11.31
C VAL A 58 0.32 -5.42 12.69
N HIS A 59 -0.68 -4.84 13.33
CA HIS A 59 -0.58 -4.28 14.67
C HIS A 59 -1.49 -5.03 15.65
N ASN A 60 -0.87 -5.63 16.65
CA ASN A 60 -1.54 -6.38 17.69
C ASN A 60 -1.69 -5.51 18.95
N PHE A 61 -2.91 -5.30 19.43
CA PHE A 61 -3.16 -4.53 20.66
C PHE A 61 -2.72 -5.29 21.91
N THR A 62 -3.11 -6.55 22.04
CA THR A 62 -2.62 -7.49 23.05
C THR A 62 -2.68 -8.93 22.51
N LYS A 63 -1.79 -9.83 22.98
CA LYS A 63 -1.86 -11.27 22.60
C LYS A 63 -3.16 -11.95 23.05
N ALA A 64 -3.90 -11.35 23.97
CA ALA A 64 -5.11 -11.91 24.58
C ALA A 64 -6.39 -11.60 23.78
N GLU A 65 -6.36 -10.62 22.87
CA GLU A 65 -7.59 -10.07 22.29
C GLU A 65 -8.03 -10.73 20.97
N ASN A 66 -7.33 -11.76 20.48
CA ASN A 66 -7.66 -12.48 19.25
C ASN A 66 -7.94 -11.56 18.05
N ARG A 67 -7.21 -10.43 17.98
CA ARG A 67 -7.47 -9.31 17.08
C ARG A 67 -6.20 -8.56 16.71
N SER A 68 -6.19 -8.03 15.49
CA SER A 68 -5.08 -7.22 14.97
C SER A 68 -5.58 -6.24 13.91
N LEU A 69 -5.04 -5.03 13.88
CA LEU A 69 -5.15 -4.17 12.71
C LEU A 69 -4.25 -4.71 11.60
N VAL A 70 -4.71 -4.61 10.36
CA VAL A 70 -3.92 -4.99 9.18
C VAL A 70 -4.09 -3.98 8.06
N ALA A 71 -2.98 -3.65 7.44
CA ALA A 71 -2.97 -2.92 6.18
C ALA A 71 -1.84 -3.43 5.31
N PHE A 72 -2.09 -3.51 4.00
CA PHE A 72 -1.08 -3.90 3.04
C PHE A 72 -1.35 -3.24 1.70
N ASN A 73 -0.30 -3.14 0.90
CA ASN A 73 -0.31 -2.53 -0.41
C ASN A 73 0.14 -3.52 -1.46
N VAL A 74 -0.40 -3.39 -2.67
CA VAL A 74 0.06 -4.09 -3.87
C VAL A 74 0.27 -3.09 -4.99
N ILE A 75 1.46 -3.07 -5.59
CA ILE A 75 1.73 -2.33 -6.82
C ILE A 75 1.57 -3.29 -7.99
N TRP A 76 0.73 -2.90 -8.95
CA TRP A 76 0.40 -3.69 -10.13
C TRP A 76 1.11 -3.14 -11.36
N ARG A 77 1.58 -4.05 -12.24
CA ARG A 77 2.01 -3.72 -13.61
C ARG A 77 2.91 -2.48 -13.65
N ASN A 78 4.00 -2.50 -12.88
CA ASN A 78 4.96 -1.40 -12.79
C ASN A 78 4.28 -0.05 -12.55
N GLY A 79 3.46 0.02 -11.48
CA GLY A 79 2.86 1.25 -10.99
C GLY A 79 1.73 1.84 -11.83
N SER A 80 1.32 1.18 -12.92
CA SER A 80 0.13 1.64 -13.67
C SER A 80 -1.15 1.59 -12.82
N SER A 81 -1.18 0.74 -11.79
CA SER A 81 -2.15 0.84 -10.70
C SER A 81 -1.58 0.30 -9.40
N LEU A 82 -2.22 0.64 -8.29
CA LEU A 82 -1.90 0.10 -6.97
C LEU A 82 -3.15 0.06 -6.11
N THR A 83 -3.16 -0.86 -5.14
CA THR A 83 -4.25 -1.01 -4.20
C THR A 83 -3.73 -1.02 -2.76
N SER A 84 -4.42 -0.32 -1.87
CA SER A 84 -4.21 -0.36 -0.43
C SER A 84 -5.42 -0.97 0.25
N TRP A 85 -5.21 -2.00 1.08
CA TRP A 85 -6.22 -2.57 1.97
C TRP A 85 -5.95 -2.09 3.39
N VAL A 86 -7.02 -1.79 4.14
CA VAL A 86 -6.99 -1.53 5.58
C VAL A 86 -8.14 -2.26 6.26
N GLY A 87 -7.94 -2.69 7.51
CA GLY A 87 -8.99 -3.28 8.31
C GLY A 87 -8.47 -4.01 9.54
N GLU A 88 -9.18 -5.08 9.93
CA GLU A 88 -8.83 -5.90 11.09
C GLU A 88 -8.96 -7.39 10.80
N CYS A 89 -8.12 -8.18 11.47
CA CYS A 89 -8.41 -9.58 11.72
C CYS A 89 -9.21 -9.68 13.01
N ILE A 90 -10.32 -10.41 12.97
CA ILE A 90 -11.12 -10.73 14.15
C ILE A 90 -11.56 -12.19 14.11
N SER A 91 -11.58 -12.84 15.28
CA SER A 91 -12.19 -14.15 15.46
C SER A 91 -13.56 -14.01 16.13
N CYS A 92 -14.60 -14.38 15.39
CA CYS A 92 -15.99 -14.38 15.87
C CYS A 92 -16.50 -15.81 15.84
N ASN A 93 -17.03 -16.31 16.96
CA ASN A 93 -17.52 -17.69 17.09
C ASN A 93 -16.49 -18.77 16.68
N GLY A 94 -15.20 -18.51 16.92
CA GLY A 94 -14.11 -19.41 16.56
C GLY A 94 -13.69 -19.36 15.08
N GLU A 95 -14.33 -18.53 14.26
CA GLU A 95 -13.97 -18.33 12.85
C GLU A 95 -13.10 -17.07 12.72
N GLU A 96 -11.86 -17.28 12.27
CA GLU A 96 -10.86 -16.22 12.05
C GLU A 96 -11.00 -15.64 10.64
N LYS A 97 -11.20 -14.32 10.53
CA LYS A 97 -11.34 -13.62 9.24
C LYS A 97 -10.58 -12.31 9.26
N ILE A 98 -10.09 -11.92 8.08
CA ILE A 98 -9.59 -10.57 7.84
C ILE A 98 -10.66 -9.80 7.08
N TYR A 99 -11.22 -8.77 7.71
CA TYR A 99 -12.14 -7.85 7.05
C TYR A 99 -11.38 -6.61 6.62
N THR A 100 -11.49 -6.27 5.35
CA THR A 100 -10.80 -5.10 4.80
C THR A 100 -11.73 -4.28 3.92
N THR A 101 -11.40 -2.99 3.82
CA THR A 101 -11.81 -2.12 2.72
C THR A 101 -10.55 -1.75 1.95
N TRP A 102 -10.67 -1.63 0.64
CA TRP A 102 -9.56 -1.30 -0.23
C TRP A 102 -9.84 -0.13 -1.13
N VAL A 103 -8.76 0.58 -1.47
CA VAL A 103 -8.76 1.66 -2.45
C VAL A 103 -7.75 1.31 -3.54
N LEU A 104 -8.22 1.22 -4.78
CA LEU A 104 -7.38 1.05 -5.97
C LEU A 104 -7.26 2.40 -6.67
N ARG A 105 -6.02 2.79 -6.96
CA ARG A 105 -5.70 3.97 -7.77
C ARG A 105 -5.00 3.57 -9.05
N THR A 106 -5.47 4.09 -10.17
CA THR A 106 -4.92 3.82 -11.51
C THR A 106 -4.31 5.09 -12.09
N LEU A 107 -3.16 4.95 -12.76
CA LEU A 107 -2.61 6.01 -13.59
C LEU A 107 -3.60 6.37 -14.70
N LYS A 108 -4.02 7.62 -14.73
CA LYS A 108 -4.90 8.17 -15.77
C LYS A 108 -4.34 9.46 -16.33
N ASN A 109 -4.66 9.73 -17.60
CA ASN A 109 -4.40 11.03 -18.21
C ASN A 109 -5.23 12.12 -17.50
N ARG A 110 -4.89 13.40 -17.71
CA ARG A 110 -5.54 14.54 -17.05
C ARG A 110 -7.07 14.56 -17.16
N LYS A 111 -7.62 14.19 -18.32
CA LYS A 111 -9.07 14.24 -18.58
C LYS A 111 -9.82 13.15 -17.82
N ASP A 112 -9.16 12.01 -17.57
CA ASP A 112 -9.74 10.84 -16.92
C ASP A 112 -9.26 10.67 -15.47
N LYS A 113 -8.51 11.64 -14.92
CA LYS A 113 -8.01 11.58 -13.53
C LYS A 113 -9.13 11.46 -12.51
N TRP A 114 -10.29 12.05 -12.77
CA TRP A 114 -11.43 12.02 -11.86
C TRP A 114 -11.98 10.60 -11.62
N MET A 115 -11.77 9.68 -12.57
CA MET A 115 -12.19 8.27 -12.50
C MET A 115 -11.02 7.33 -12.16
N SER A 116 -9.95 7.86 -11.55
CA SER A 116 -8.74 7.07 -11.24
C SER A 116 -8.86 6.20 -9.99
N THR A 117 -9.92 6.34 -9.20
CA THR A 117 -10.04 5.66 -7.91
C THR A 117 -11.28 4.77 -7.84
N LEU A 118 -11.07 3.52 -7.40
CA LEU A 118 -12.12 2.58 -7.03
C LEU A 118 -11.98 2.22 -5.55
N ILE A 119 -13.11 1.97 -4.89
CA ILE A 119 -13.17 1.55 -3.48
C ILE A 119 -14.13 0.38 -3.39
N ASN A 120 -13.75 -0.66 -2.65
CA ASN A 120 -14.64 -1.77 -2.33
C ASN A 120 -14.13 -2.50 -1.08
N GLU A 121 -14.71 -3.65 -0.79
CA GLU A 121 -14.36 -4.50 0.34
C GLU A 121 -13.77 -5.83 -0.12
N ASP A 122 -12.98 -6.45 0.75
CA ASP A 122 -12.61 -7.86 0.66
C ASP A 122 -12.70 -8.49 2.06
N THR A 123 -13.17 -9.73 2.12
CA THR A 123 -13.14 -10.59 3.30
C THR A 123 -12.21 -11.74 3.02
N PHE A 124 -11.22 -12.00 3.87
CA PHE A 124 -10.30 -13.11 3.67
C PHE A 124 -10.48 -14.22 4.71
N TRP A 125 -10.46 -15.46 4.23
CA TRP A 125 -10.46 -16.68 5.02
C TRP A 125 -9.12 -17.38 4.92
N ARG A 126 -8.66 -17.95 6.02
CA ARG A 126 -7.43 -18.75 6.02
C ARG A 126 -7.64 -20.01 5.18
N VAL A 127 -6.66 -20.34 4.35
CA VAL A 127 -6.66 -21.58 3.56
C VAL A 127 -5.36 -22.35 3.79
N ASP A 128 -5.43 -23.67 3.68
CA ASP A 128 -4.25 -24.52 3.72
C ASP A 128 -3.32 -24.21 2.55
N ARG A 129 -2.01 -24.37 2.77
CA ARG A 129 -0.96 -23.92 1.84
C ARG A 129 -1.22 -24.43 0.42
N THR A 130 -1.55 -23.51 -0.48
CA THR A 130 -1.40 -23.74 -1.92
C THR A 130 0.04 -23.43 -2.30
N SER A 131 0.72 -24.37 -2.95
CA SER A 131 2.05 -24.17 -3.53
C SER A 131 2.00 -22.99 -4.50
N HIS A 132 2.80 -21.95 -4.25
CA HIS A 132 2.97 -20.85 -5.20
C HIS A 132 4.44 -20.61 -5.48
N THR A 133 4.73 -20.37 -6.75
CA THR A 133 6.07 -20.11 -7.28
C THR A 133 6.37 -18.62 -7.13
N THR A 134 7.42 -18.29 -6.40
CA THR A 134 7.90 -16.91 -6.21
C THR A 134 8.37 -16.31 -7.54
N PRO A 135 7.81 -15.17 -8.01
CA PRO A 135 8.44 -14.39 -9.06
C PRO A 135 9.63 -13.63 -8.47
N VAL A 136 10.81 -13.81 -9.06
CA VAL A 136 12.03 -13.08 -8.73
C VAL A 136 12.17 -11.90 -9.68
N SER A 137 12.16 -10.69 -9.15
CA SER A 137 12.57 -9.47 -9.85
C SER A 137 13.15 -8.50 -8.83
N GLU A 138 14.48 -8.42 -8.83
CA GLU A 138 15.25 -7.43 -8.07
C GLU A 138 15.79 -6.40 -9.06
N ASP A 139 15.19 -5.21 -9.09
CA ASP A 139 15.81 -4.04 -9.71
C ASP A 139 16.36 -3.13 -8.62
N THR A 140 17.62 -2.73 -8.75
CA THR A 140 18.35 -1.88 -7.81
C THR A 140 18.03 -0.41 -8.03
N ILE A 141 17.20 0.17 -7.15
CA ILE A 141 17.03 1.64 -7.05
C ILE A 141 17.52 2.07 -5.67
N THR A 142 18.68 2.72 -5.61
CA THR A 142 19.37 3.10 -4.37
C THR A 142 19.33 4.61 -4.10
N ASN A 143 18.74 5.41 -5.00
CA ASN A 143 18.68 6.86 -4.83
C ASN A 143 17.44 7.41 -5.55
N SER A 144 16.38 7.70 -4.81
CA SER A 144 15.13 8.23 -5.38
C SER A 144 14.87 9.65 -4.89
N SER A 145 14.43 10.49 -5.83
CA SER A 145 13.95 11.86 -5.63
C SER A 145 12.73 11.97 -4.70
N ILE A 146 12.24 10.84 -4.19
CA ILE A 146 11.12 10.75 -3.26
C ILE A 146 11.50 11.14 -1.82
N VAL A 147 12.78 10.97 -1.45
CA VAL A 147 13.25 11.21 -0.09
C VAL A 147 13.14 12.70 0.24
N GLY A 148 12.49 13.00 1.36
CA GLY A 148 12.21 14.37 1.77
C GLY A 148 10.86 14.51 2.45
N LYS A 149 10.49 15.76 2.69
CA LYS A 149 9.23 16.15 3.33
C LYS A 149 8.21 16.59 2.30
N TRP A 150 7.02 16.04 2.44
CA TRP A 150 5.85 16.27 1.62
C TRP A 150 4.74 16.82 2.51
N GLN A 151 4.04 17.86 2.07
CA GLN A 151 2.94 18.45 2.83
C GLN A 151 1.74 18.73 1.93
N SER A 152 0.56 18.39 2.43
CA SER A 152 -0.72 18.72 1.80
C SER A 152 -1.18 20.13 2.16
N GLU A 153 -2.18 20.63 1.43
CA GLU A 153 -2.81 21.92 1.72
C GLU A 153 -3.46 22.01 3.11
N THR A 154 -3.81 20.88 3.72
CA THR A 154 -4.39 20.83 5.07
C THR A 154 -3.33 20.79 6.17
N GLY A 155 -2.05 20.73 5.81
CA GLY A 155 -0.92 20.61 6.74
C GLY A 155 -0.53 19.16 7.07
N ASP A 156 -1.21 18.16 6.52
CA ASP A 156 -0.84 16.75 6.67
C ASP A 156 0.54 16.51 6.06
N CYS A 157 1.42 15.83 6.78
CA CYS A 157 2.83 15.70 6.42
C CYS A 157 3.26 14.24 6.27
N ILE A 158 3.97 13.94 5.18
CA ILE A 158 4.66 12.67 4.94
C ILE A 158 6.15 12.97 4.81
N SER A 159 6.97 12.38 5.67
CA SER A 159 8.43 12.49 5.61
C SER A 159 9.01 11.14 5.22
N ILE A 160 9.58 11.01 4.03
CA ILE A 160 10.24 9.78 3.57
C ILE A 160 11.72 9.94 3.86
N THR A 161 12.26 9.09 4.73
CA THR A 161 13.60 9.24 5.29
C THR A 161 14.59 8.23 4.74
N ASN A 162 14.16 7.04 4.30
CA ASN A 162 15.06 6.01 3.82
C ASN A 162 14.41 5.08 2.79
N VAL A 163 15.25 4.59 1.86
CA VAL A 163 14.96 3.45 0.97
C VAL A 163 15.77 2.27 1.49
N ILE A 164 15.10 1.26 2.06
CA ILE A 164 15.77 0.24 2.90
C ILE A 164 16.16 -0.99 2.11
N LYS A 165 15.32 -1.35 1.16
CA LYS A 165 15.56 -2.33 0.10
C LYS A 165 15.09 -1.67 -1.20
N PRO A 166 15.51 -2.17 -2.39
CA PRO A 166 14.96 -1.63 -3.61
C PRO A 166 13.44 -1.67 -3.55
N LYS A 167 12.81 -0.52 -3.82
CA LYS A 167 11.36 -0.33 -3.78
C LYS A 167 10.71 -0.22 -2.38
N ASP A 168 11.41 -0.45 -1.26
CA ASP A 168 10.84 -0.29 0.10
C ASP A 168 11.18 1.07 0.73
N LEU A 169 10.20 1.71 1.38
CA LEU A 169 10.31 3.03 2.00
C LEU A 169 10.09 2.99 3.51
N LYS A 170 10.81 3.84 4.25
CA LYS A 170 10.46 4.24 5.63
C LYS A 170 10.42 5.74 5.79
N GLY A 171 9.68 6.15 6.81
CA GLY A 171 9.48 7.55 7.11
C GLY A 171 8.64 7.78 8.34
N SER A 172 7.99 8.94 8.38
CA SER A 172 6.91 9.25 9.31
C SER A 172 5.76 9.97 8.62
N HIS A 173 4.56 9.76 9.12
CA HIS A 173 3.35 10.52 8.82
C HIS A 173 3.02 11.36 10.06
N LYS A 174 2.48 12.56 9.84
CA LYS A 174 2.04 13.44 10.91
C LYS A 174 0.81 14.21 10.43
N SER A 175 -0.34 13.97 11.07
CA SER A 175 -1.54 14.77 10.80
C SER A 175 -1.41 16.19 11.38
N PRO A 176 -2.22 17.16 10.91
CA PRO A 176 -2.19 18.52 11.42
C PRO A 176 -2.46 18.64 12.93
N THR A 177 -3.20 17.67 13.48
CA THR A 177 -3.62 17.64 14.89
C THR A 177 -2.64 16.90 15.81
N GLU A 178 -1.69 16.16 15.24
CA GLU A 178 -0.71 15.39 16.00
C GLU A 178 0.47 16.26 16.46
N THR A 179 1.01 15.96 17.64
CA THR A 179 2.25 16.56 18.13
C THR A 179 3.47 15.80 17.63
N ASN A 180 3.41 14.46 17.70
CA ASN A 180 4.45 13.53 17.26
C ASN A 180 4.01 12.82 15.98
N GLY A 181 4.95 12.50 15.08
CA GLY A 181 4.64 11.71 13.90
C GLY A 181 4.72 10.22 14.17
N SER A 182 3.95 9.43 13.42
CA SER A 182 3.91 7.97 13.50
C SER A 182 4.71 7.34 12.36
N PRO A 183 5.43 6.22 12.59
CA PRO A 183 6.24 5.59 11.55
C PRO A 183 5.40 5.14 10.35
N ILE A 184 5.94 5.33 9.15
CA ILE A 184 5.40 4.74 7.92
C ILE A 184 6.35 3.70 7.34
N PHE A 185 5.75 2.70 6.70
CA PHE A 185 6.43 1.75 5.82
C PHE A 185 5.71 1.75 4.48
N GLY A 186 6.40 1.45 3.39
CA GLY A 186 5.75 1.48 2.09
C GLY A 186 6.61 0.95 0.97
N GLN A 187 6.09 1.09 -0.25
CA GLN A 187 6.78 0.71 -1.47
C GLN A 187 6.58 1.71 -2.61
N PHE A 188 7.49 1.70 -3.59
CA PHE A 188 7.41 2.50 -4.81
C PHE A 188 8.04 1.75 -5.99
N ASP A 189 7.74 2.10 -7.24
CA ASP A 189 8.14 1.28 -8.39
C ASP A 189 9.20 1.89 -9.33
N GLY A 190 9.63 3.13 -9.15
CA GLY A 190 10.55 3.73 -10.11
C GLY A 190 11.16 5.09 -9.76
N ASN A 191 12.05 5.58 -10.63
CA ASN A 191 12.70 6.89 -10.53
C ASN A 191 12.32 7.88 -11.66
N GLY A 192 11.39 7.49 -12.54
CA GLY A 192 11.00 8.29 -13.71
C GLY A 192 10.30 9.59 -13.34
N THR A 193 9.82 10.31 -14.35
CA THR A 193 8.99 11.52 -14.15
C THR A 193 7.61 11.20 -13.55
N TYR A 194 7.26 9.92 -13.50
CA TYR A 194 6.08 9.38 -12.85
C TYR A 194 6.38 8.02 -12.23
N PHE A 195 5.93 7.79 -11.00
CA PHE A 195 6.04 6.50 -10.32
C PHE A 195 4.96 6.34 -9.24
N ALA A 196 4.55 5.10 -8.97
CA ALA A 196 3.63 4.74 -7.92
C ALA A 196 4.30 4.80 -6.55
N VAL A 197 3.52 5.17 -5.54
CA VAL A 197 3.93 5.13 -4.13
C VAL A 197 2.77 4.62 -3.29
N ALA A 198 3.05 3.63 -2.46
CA ALA A 198 2.10 3.06 -1.53
C ALA A 198 2.69 3.12 -0.12
N LEU A 199 1.92 3.58 0.86
CA LEU A 199 2.39 3.77 2.24
C LEU A 199 1.38 3.15 3.21
N VAL A 200 1.85 2.73 4.38
CA VAL A 200 1.02 2.32 5.51
C VAL A 200 1.59 2.91 6.79
N ASN A 201 0.69 3.26 7.72
CA ASN A 201 1.03 3.68 9.07
C ASN A 201 0.08 3.04 10.08
N VAL A 202 0.54 2.95 11.32
CA VAL A 202 -0.32 2.74 12.49
C VAL A 202 -0.10 3.88 13.46
N ASP A 203 -1.18 4.42 13.98
CA ASP A 203 -1.19 5.43 15.04
C ASP A 203 -2.23 5.06 16.10
N GLY A 204 -1.77 4.60 17.26
CA GLY A 204 -2.64 4.09 18.33
C GLY A 204 -3.57 2.98 17.84
N ASP A 205 -4.87 3.25 17.85
CA ASP A 205 -5.92 2.31 17.40
C ASP A 205 -6.35 2.49 15.94
N ARG A 206 -5.59 3.25 15.16
CA ARG A 206 -5.85 3.52 13.75
C ARG A 206 -4.75 2.95 12.87
N ILE A 207 -5.17 2.37 11.75
CA ILE A 207 -4.27 1.95 10.67
C ILE A 207 -4.69 2.65 9.38
N THR A 208 -3.72 3.18 8.65
CA THR A 208 -3.98 3.94 7.42
C THR A 208 -3.13 3.39 6.30
N GLY A 209 -3.71 3.31 5.11
CA GLY A 209 -3.04 2.92 3.86
C GLY A 209 -3.24 4.01 2.80
N TRP A 210 -2.17 4.36 2.11
CA TRP A 210 -2.18 5.31 1.00
C TRP A 210 -1.81 4.61 -0.30
N SER A 211 -2.57 4.90 -1.35
CA SER A 211 -2.26 4.57 -2.73
C SER A 211 -2.14 5.85 -3.54
N GLY A 212 -0.98 6.11 -4.12
CA GLY A 212 -0.72 7.33 -4.85
C GLY A 212 0.29 7.19 -5.96
N HIS A 213 0.48 8.31 -6.65
CA HIS A 213 1.51 8.46 -7.64
C HIS A 213 2.20 9.80 -7.48
N ILE A 214 3.49 9.81 -7.75
CA ILE A 214 4.29 11.03 -7.78
C ILE A 214 4.49 11.44 -9.21
N TYR A 215 4.17 12.71 -9.47
CA TYR A 215 4.55 13.40 -10.69
C TYR A 215 5.76 14.28 -10.39
N ASN A 216 6.91 13.91 -10.96
CA ASN A 216 8.19 14.58 -10.77
C ASN A 216 8.74 15.11 -12.11
N PRO A 217 8.15 16.18 -12.66
CA PRO A 217 8.68 16.84 -13.84
C PRO A 217 9.99 17.58 -13.50
N LEU A 218 10.96 17.61 -14.42
CA LEU A 218 12.24 18.30 -14.23
C LEU A 218 12.09 19.81 -13.91
N GLU A 219 11.03 20.42 -14.43
CA GLU A 219 10.81 21.89 -14.42
C GLU A 219 9.80 22.37 -13.38
N LYS A 220 9.10 21.48 -12.65
CA LYS A 220 8.11 21.88 -11.64
C LYS A 220 8.35 21.17 -10.31
N LYS A 221 7.78 21.72 -9.23
CA LYS A 221 7.79 21.03 -7.94
C LYS A 221 7.07 19.69 -8.06
N PRO A 222 7.65 18.60 -7.52
CA PRO A 222 6.99 17.31 -7.51
C PRO A 222 5.68 17.36 -6.73
N VAL A 223 4.69 16.62 -7.21
CA VAL A 223 3.39 16.45 -6.55
C VAL A 223 3.14 14.97 -6.31
N MET A 224 2.79 14.59 -5.09
CA MET A 224 2.33 13.26 -4.72
C MET A 224 0.82 13.30 -4.59
N GLU A 225 0.10 12.70 -5.54
CA GLU A 225 -1.36 12.62 -5.49
C GLU A 225 -1.76 11.27 -4.87
N THR A 226 -2.48 11.28 -3.77
CA THR A 226 -2.84 10.07 -3.02
C THR A 226 -4.34 9.95 -2.78
N SER A 227 -4.78 8.70 -2.65
CA SER A 227 -6.04 8.31 -2.05
C SER A 227 -5.69 7.47 -0.82
N TRP A 228 -6.43 7.65 0.27
CA TRP A 228 -6.14 6.97 1.52
C TRP A 228 -7.39 6.38 2.15
N LEU A 229 -7.20 5.29 2.87
CA LEU A 229 -8.18 4.71 3.78
C LEU A 229 -7.60 4.67 5.18
N SER A 230 -8.37 5.08 6.18
CA SER A 230 -8.02 5.00 7.60
C SER A 230 -9.08 4.20 8.33
N TYR A 231 -8.67 3.08 8.91
CA TYR A 231 -9.54 2.22 9.71
C TYR A 231 -9.20 2.41 11.19
N LYS A 232 -10.21 2.74 11.99
CA LYS A 232 -10.10 2.76 13.45
C LYS A 232 -10.63 1.43 14.00
N PHE A 233 -9.88 0.79 14.88
CA PHE A 233 -10.26 -0.45 15.54
C PHE A 233 -11.71 -0.41 16.03
N SER A 234 -12.51 -1.41 15.66
CA SER A 234 -13.94 -1.46 15.99
C SER A 234 -14.27 -2.62 16.92
N ASN A 235 -13.64 -3.78 16.74
CA ASN A 235 -13.97 -5.00 17.47
C ASN A 235 -15.49 -5.34 17.38
N LEU A 236 -16.07 -5.20 16.19
CA LEU A 236 -17.50 -5.45 15.99
C LEU A 236 -17.71 -6.64 15.06
N CYS A 237 -18.01 -7.82 15.63
CA CYS A 237 -18.32 -9.01 14.83
C CYS A 237 -19.49 -8.80 13.84
N ASN A 238 -20.48 -7.99 14.21
CA ASN A 238 -21.66 -7.73 13.39
C ASN A 238 -21.45 -6.60 12.37
N ASN A 239 -20.39 -5.80 12.52
CA ASN A 239 -20.07 -4.71 11.60
C ASN A 239 -18.57 -4.40 11.62
N PRO A 240 -17.71 -5.32 11.14
CA PRO A 240 -16.26 -5.22 11.28
C PRO A 240 -15.62 -4.11 10.44
N ARG A 241 -16.41 -3.40 9.62
CA ARG A 241 -15.96 -2.29 8.75
C ARG A 241 -16.58 -0.94 9.13
N ALA A 242 -17.23 -0.84 10.29
CA ALA A 242 -17.97 0.36 10.72
C ALA A 242 -17.13 1.65 10.73
N ASN A 243 -15.81 1.54 10.87
CA ASN A 243 -14.91 2.63 11.22
C ASN A 243 -13.88 2.95 10.12
N VAL A 244 -14.28 2.84 8.85
CA VAL A 244 -13.42 3.20 7.71
C VAL A 244 -13.70 4.63 7.27
N ASN A 245 -12.64 5.43 7.17
CA ASN A 245 -12.68 6.75 6.54
C ASN A 245 -11.87 6.72 5.23
N TYR A 246 -12.31 7.50 4.25
CA TYR A 246 -11.63 7.69 2.98
C TYR A 246 -11.32 9.17 2.77
N GLY A 247 -10.21 9.46 2.09
CA GLY A 247 -9.97 10.77 1.54
C GLY A 247 -8.89 10.78 0.47
N MET A 248 -8.58 11.99 0.00
CA MET A 248 -7.55 12.24 -1.00
C MET A 248 -6.70 13.43 -0.55
N TYR A 249 -5.41 13.36 -0.80
CA TYR A 249 -4.49 14.47 -0.59
C TYR A 249 -3.55 14.64 -1.76
N ASN A 250 -3.23 15.88 -2.07
CA ASN A 250 -2.11 16.22 -2.93
C ASN A 250 -1.02 16.82 -2.04
N TYR A 251 0.13 16.16 -1.99
CA TYR A 251 1.28 16.67 -1.25
C TYR A 251 2.26 17.33 -2.21
N THR A 252 2.78 18.47 -1.79
CA THR A 252 3.88 19.16 -2.47
C THR A 252 5.19 18.91 -1.74
N TYR A 253 6.27 18.77 -2.52
CA TYR A 253 7.60 18.62 -1.96
C TYR A 253 8.06 19.94 -1.31
N ILE A 254 8.45 19.88 -0.04
CA ILE A 254 8.95 21.02 0.72
C ILE A 254 10.49 21.04 0.70
N THR A 255 11.14 20.03 1.27
CA THR A 255 12.60 19.98 1.45
C THR A 255 13.15 18.55 1.53
N GLY A 256 14.40 18.36 1.09
CA GLY A 256 15.17 17.11 1.13
C GLY A 256 16.27 17.11 0.06
N ILE A 257 17.13 16.08 0.03
CA ILE A 257 18.22 15.98 -0.95
C ILE A 257 17.63 15.51 -2.29
N ILE A 258 17.38 16.45 -3.20
CA ILE A 258 17.10 16.11 -4.60
C ILE A 258 18.45 15.92 -5.30
N ASN A 259 18.90 14.67 -5.46
CA ASN A 259 20.04 14.37 -6.32
C ASN A 259 19.65 14.57 -7.80
N ARG A 260 19.61 15.81 -8.28
CA ARG A 260 19.47 16.10 -9.72
C ARG A 260 20.82 15.81 -10.37
N LYS A 261 21.02 14.59 -10.88
CA LYS A 261 22.05 14.38 -11.90
C LYS A 261 21.52 14.96 -13.20
N GLU A 262 22.02 16.13 -13.57
CA GLU A 262 21.89 16.66 -14.92
C GLU A 262 22.64 15.72 -15.87
N ASN A 263 21.92 14.96 -16.68
CA ASN A 263 22.41 14.46 -17.96
C ASN A 263 21.45 14.95 -19.03
N VAL A 264 21.64 16.20 -19.44
CA VAL A 264 21.04 16.77 -20.63
C VAL A 264 21.83 16.25 -21.84
N SER A 265 21.54 15.02 -22.26
CA SER A 265 21.80 14.57 -23.63
C SER A 265 20.98 13.32 -23.93
N GLU A 266 20.21 13.39 -25.02
CA GLU A 266 19.33 12.37 -25.61
C GLU A 266 17.87 12.32 -25.14
N LEU A 267 17.15 13.44 -25.34
CA LEU A 267 15.75 13.39 -25.72
C LEU A 267 15.64 12.88 -27.17
N LYS A 268 15.57 11.56 -27.36
CA LYS A 268 14.94 10.98 -28.55
C LYS A 268 13.51 10.61 -28.20
N VAL A 269 12.60 11.43 -28.69
CA VAL A 269 11.14 11.22 -28.67
C VAL A 269 10.83 9.85 -29.24
N ILE A 270 10.22 8.97 -28.43
CA ILE A 270 9.47 7.82 -28.93
C ILE A 270 8.04 7.98 -28.41
N TYR A 271 7.22 8.67 -29.21
CA TYR A 271 5.79 8.40 -29.26
C TYR A 271 5.54 7.70 -30.58
N ASP A 272 5.28 6.40 -30.54
CA ASP A 272 4.58 5.73 -31.62
C ASP A 272 3.77 4.56 -31.02
N TYR A 273 2.60 4.89 -30.47
CA TYR A 273 1.55 3.90 -30.26
C TYR A 273 0.75 3.82 -31.55
N LYS A 274 1.09 2.87 -32.42
CA LYS A 274 0.23 2.46 -33.53
C LYS A 274 -0.82 1.48 -33.01
N PHE A 275 -2.08 1.87 -33.16
CA PHE A 275 -3.22 0.96 -33.05
C PHE A 275 -3.26 0.08 -34.30
N GLY A 276 -3.23 -1.23 -34.10
CA GLY A 276 -3.69 -2.24 -35.04
C GLY A 276 -4.96 -2.88 -34.50
#